data_AF-A0A9E1MU50-F1
#
_entry.id   AF-A0A9E1MU50-F1
#
_cell.length_a   1.000
_cell.length_b   1.000
_cell.length_c   1.000
_cell.angle_alpha   90.00
_cell.angle_beta   90.00
_cell.angle_gamma   90.00
#
_symmetry.space_group_name_H-M   'P 1'
#
loop_
_entity.id
_entity.type
_entity.pdbx_description
1 polymer ?
#
loop_
_entity_poly.entity_id
_entity_poly.type
_entity_poly.pdbx_seq_one_letter_code
_entity_poly.pdbx_strand_id
1 'polypeptide(L)'
;MDNFIIFLFILTLSIGANAKLFKVSDQGNILKHNAKDWSCVLDDQSKLVWEVKKTKKGLQSNQNTYTWFDGKTGVENGEYSRNCNQAQSCNTQSFINALNKNTLCKSINWRLPSEAELKTLLRYGDTEPLINTNFFPNTKSKPYWSSDSVNADIAVDVPFFYGGTQGSDKSFDSYIRAVRNAK
;
A
#
# COMPACT_ATOMS: atom_id res chain seq x y z
N MET A 1 40.75 -45.99 -17.08
CA MET A 1 39.29 -46.12 -17.08
C MET A 1 38.76 -45.11 -16.09
N ASP A 2 38.47 -43.95 -16.64
CA ASP A 2 37.96 -42.77 -15.97
C ASP A 2 36.60 -43.03 -15.31
N ASN A 3 36.36 -42.39 -14.17
CA ASN A 3 35.06 -41.78 -13.93
C ASN A 3 35.15 -40.75 -12.81
N PHE A 4 35.43 -39.52 -13.23
CA PHE A 4 35.38 -38.31 -12.43
C PHE A 4 33.90 -37.88 -12.33
N ILE A 5 33.21 -38.27 -11.26
CA ILE A 5 31.86 -37.77 -10.97
C ILE A 5 32.02 -36.39 -10.32
N ILE A 6 31.93 -35.34 -11.14
CA ILE A 6 31.73 -33.97 -10.69
C ILE A 6 30.25 -33.84 -10.36
N PHE A 7 29.91 -33.90 -9.07
CA PHE A 7 28.61 -33.43 -8.59
C PHE A 7 28.61 -31.90 -8.68
N LEU A 8 28.15 -31.38 -9.82
CA LEU A 8 27.83 -29.97 -9.97
C LEU A 8 26.57 -29.68 -9.16
N PHE A 9 26.74 -29.34 -7.87
CA PHE A 9 25.67 -28.73 -7.08
C PHE A 9 25.41 -27.34 -7.66
N ILE A 10 24.49 -27.27 -8.62
CA ILE A 10 23.91 -25.99 -9.06
C ILE A 10 23.12 -25.49 -7.86
N LEU A 11 23.77 -24.66 -7.04
CA LEU A 11 23.08 -23.86 -6.03
C LEU A 11 22.18 -22.91 -6.83
N THR A 12 20.92 -23.29 -7.01
CA THR A 12 19.91 -22.35 -7.47
C THR A 12 19.81 -21.31 -6.37
N LEU A 13 20.54 -20.20 -6.53
CA LEU A 13 20.16 -18.94 -5.90
C LEU A 13 18.76 -18.66 -6.44
N SER A 14 17.76 -19.10 -5.71
CA SER A 14 16.44 -18.52 -5.78
C SER A 14 16.65 -17.05 -5.50
N ILE A 15 16.73 -16.24 -6.57
CA ILE A 15 16.60 -14.79 -6.48
C ILE A 15 15.13 -14.54 -6.13
N GLY A 16 14.73 -14.97 -4.94
CA GLY A 16 13.60 -14.36 -4.27
C GLY A 16 14.05 -12.94 -4.03
N ALA A 17 13.50 -12.01 -4.80
CA ALA A 17 13.67 -10.59 -4.58
C ALA A 17 13.28 -10.30 -3.12
N ASN A 18 14.28 -10.26 -2.24
CA ASN A 18 14.05 -10.01 -0.84
C ASN A 18 13.84 -8.50 -0.75
N ALA A 19 12.58 -8.08 -0.81
CA ALA A 19 12.24 -6.67 -0.78
C ALA A 19 12.93 -6.01 0.41
N LYS A 20 13.81 -5.08 0.11
CA LYS A 20 14.65 -4.43 1.11
C LYS A 20 13.88 -3.24 1.67
N LEU A 21 13.06 -3.54 2.68
CA LEU A 21 12.20 -2.57 3.34
C LEU A 21 12.92 -1.86 4.50
N PHE A 22 12.73 -0.55 4.61
CA PHE A 22 13.25 0.27 5.70
C PHE A 22 12.12 1.03 6.38
N LYS A 23 12.14 1.07 7.71
CA LYS A 23 11.25 1.91 8.51
C LYS A 23 11.71 3.37 8.41
N VAL A 24 10.77 4.29 8.25
CA VAL A 24 11.03 5.73 8.10
C VAL A 24 10.22 6.50 9.13
N SER A 25 10.85 7.44 9.83
CA SER A 25 10.18 8.30 10.81
C SER A 25 9.22 9.30 10.14
N ASP A 26 8.42 9.97 10.95
CA ASP A 26 7.60 11.12 10.54
C ASP A 26 8.44 12.31 10.00
N GLN A 27 9.71 12.38 10.39
CA GLN A 27 10.68 13.36 9.88
C GLN A 27 11.37 12.90 8.58
N GLY A 28 11.05 11.71 8.06
CA GLY A 28 11.64 11.19 6.82
C GLY A 28 13.00 10.50 6.97
N ASN A 29 13.45 10.24 8.21
CA ASN A 29 14.74 9.60 8.47
C ASN A 29 14.60 8.07 8.49
N ILE A 30 15.58 7.36 7.92
CA ILE A 30 15.68 5.90 8.02
C ILE A 30 15.91 5.50 9.49
N LEU A 31 15.15 4.53 9.96
CA LEU A 31 15.19 4.03 11.32
C LEU A 31 15.87 2.66 11.40
N LYS A 32 16.33 2.32 12.61
CA LYS A 32 16.81 0.96 12.91
C LYS A 32 15.71 -0.07 12.66
N HIS A 33 16.09 -1.28 12.25
CA HIS A 33 15.15 -2.36 11.97
C HIS A 33 14.19 -2.67 13.14
N ASN A 34 14.72 -2.61 14.37
CA ASN A 34 13.97 -2.89 15.61
C ASN A 34 13.15 -1.69 16.14
N ALA A 35 13.08 -0.57 15.41
CA ALA A 35 12.25 0.57 15.80
C ALA A 35 10.80 0.12 16.05
N LYS A 36 10.23 0.58 17.17
CA LYS A 36 8.88 0.24 17.61
C LYS A 36 7.81 1.12 16.96
N ASP A 37 8.19 2.32 16.52
CA ASP A 37 7.33 3.26 15.83
C ASP A 37 7.99 3.82 14.58
N TRP A 38 7.21 3.95 13.51
CA TRP A 38 7.58 4.56 12.24
C TRP A 38 6.31 5.03 11.51
N SER A 39 6.47 5.92 10.54
CA SER A 39 5.34 6.56 9.84
C SER A 39 5.25 6.17 8.37
N CYS A 40 6.37 5.77 7.78
CA CYS A 40 6.45 5.30 6.40
C CYS A 40 7.39 4.10 6.26
N VAL A 41 7.27 3.38 5.13
CA VAL A 41 8.18 2.31 4.74
C VAL A 41 8.80 2.66 3.40
N LEU A 42 10.13 2.71 3.32
CA LEU A 42 10.86 2.77 2.05
C LEU A 42 11.04 1.34 1.53
N ASP A 43 10.57 1.10 0.32
CA ASP A 43 10.96 -0.04 -0.50
C ASP A 43 12.13 0.37 -1.40
N ASP A 44 13.33 -0.08 -1.04
CA ASP A 44 14.57 0.26 -1.76
C ASP A 44 14.68 -0.44 -3.12
N GLN A 45 13.91 -1.52 -3.34
CA GLN A 45 13.88 -2.22 -4.62
C GLN A 45 13.02 -1.47 -5.63
N SER A 46 11.79 -1.11 -5.27
CA SER A 46 10.88 -0.39 -6.16
C SER A 46 11.12 1.13 -6.15
N LYS A 47 11.98 1.63 -5.26
CA LYS A 47 12.19 3.07 -5.01
C LYS A 47 10.87 3.77 -4.69
N LEU A 48 10.03 3.14 -3.86
CA LEU A 48 8.76 3.70 -3.40
C LEU A 48 8.77 3.91 -1.89
N VAL A 49 8.04 4.92 -1.43
CA VAL A 49 7.78 5.14 -0.01
C VAL A 49 6.27 5.00 0.22
N TRP A 50 5.92 4.18 1.20
CA TRP A 50 4.56 3.79 1.51
C TRP A 50 4.10 4.36 2.84
N GLU A 51 2.85 4.79 2.90
CA GLU A 51 2.17 5.17 4.13
C GLU A 51 2.02 3.97 5.08
N VAL A 52 2.19 4.18 6.39
CA VAL A 52 1.89 3.18 7.42
C VAL A 52 0.60 3.53 8.16
N LYS A 53 -0.31 2.55 8.30
CA LYS A 53 -1.60 2.73 8.96
C LYS A 53 -1.47 2.69 10.49
N LYS A 54 -2.36 3.41 11.16
CA LYS A 54 -2.39 3.57 12.61
C LYS A 54 -3.72 3.09 13.19
N THR A 55 -3.72 2.64 14.44
CA THR A 55 -4.95 2.33 15.19
C THR A 55 -5.62 3.59 15.76
N LYS A 56 -4.85 4.67 15.90
CA LYS A 56 -5.34 5.96 16.39
C LYS A 56 -6.27 6.61 15.35
N LYS A 57 -7.36 7.23 15.82
CA LYS A 57 -8.23 8.08 14.99
C LYS A 57 -7.41 9.21 14.34
N GLY A 58 -7.70 9.50 13.08
CA GLY A 58 -7.02 10.49 12.25
C GLY A 58 -6.92 10.04 10.79
N LEU A 59 -6.26 10.82 9.95
CA LEU A 59 -6.18 10.57 8.51
C LEU A 59 -5.59 9.19 8.15
N GLN A 60 -4.58 8.72 8.90
CA GLN A 60 -3.93 7.41 8.69
C GLN A 60 -4.61 6.25 9.43
N SER A 61 -5.81 6.45 9.97
CA SER A 61 -6.55 5.40 10.70
C SER A 61 -6.78 4.19 9.82
N ASN A 62 -6.53 2.99 10.37
CA ASN A 62 -6.79 1.72 9.72
C ASN A 62 -8.27 1.33 9.68
N GLN A 63 -9.15 2.17 10.23
CA GLN A 63 -10.58 2.05 10.09
C GLN A 63 -11.11 2.92 8.94
N ASN A 64 -10.25 3.74 8.32
CA ASN A 64 -10.73 4.63 7.28
C ASN A 64 -11.02 3.87 5.98
N THR A 65 -12.19 4.11 5.41
CA THR A 65 -12.62 3.64 4.09
C THR A 65 -12.98 4.81 3.21
N TYR A 66 -12.90 4.60 1.89
CA TYR A 66 -13.10 5.63 0.89
C TYR A 66 -13.77 5.02 -0.34
N THR A 67 -14.66 5.79 -0.95
CA THR A 67 -15.10 5.57 -2.34
C THR A 67 -13.99 5.99 -3.32
N TRP A 68 -14.09 5.55 -4.56
CA TRP A 68 -13.11 5.88 -5.59
C TRP A 68 -13.54 7.14 -6.37
N PHE A 69 -12.63 8.09 -6.53
CA PHE A 69 -12.79 9.30 -7.33
C PHE A 69 -11.43 9.84 -7.76
N ASP A 70 -11.26 10.15 -9.04
CA ASP A 70 -10.02 10.70 -9.64
C ASP A 70 -10.13 12.17 -10.04
N GLY A 71 -11.21 12.86 -9.63
CA GLY A 71 -11.51 14.21 -10.09
C GLY A 71 -12.34 14.28 -11.37
N LYS A 72 -12.62 13.14 -12.02
CA LYS A 72 -13.42 13.07 -13.25
C LYS A 72 -14.50 12.00 -13.21
N THR A 73 -14.21 10.83 -12.64
CA THR A 73 -15.06 9.64 -12.64
C THR A 73 -15.14 9.05 -11.23
N GLY A 74 -16.23 8.32 -10.94
CA GLY A 74 -16.51 7.80 -9.61
C GLY A 74 -17.32 8.76 -8.73
N VAL A 75 -17.19 8.64 -7.41
CA VAL A 75 -18.09 9.30 -6.44
C VAL A 75 -17.42 10.51 -5.79
N GLU A 76 -17.78 11.71 -6.25
CA GLU A 76 -17.22 12.97 -5.75
C GLU A 76 -17.63 13.26 -4.28
N ASN A 77 -18.91 13.14 -3.95
CA ASN A 77 -19.43 13.60 -2.65
C ASN A 77 -19.37 12.55 -1.53
N GLY A 78 -18.89 11.33 -1.83
CA GLY A 78 -18.61 10.28 -0.84
C GLY A 78 -19.77 9.94 0.11
N GLU A 79 -21.03 10.21 -0.29
CA GLU A 79 -22.23 10.22 0.58
C GLU A 79 -22.46 8.92 1.38
N TYR A 80 -21.86 7.80 0.96
CA TYR A 80 -22.06 6.49 1.58
C TYR A 80 -20.99 6.11 2.61
N SER A 81 -19.81 6.74 2.56
CA SER A 81 -18.70 6.35 3.42
C SER A 81 -18.75 7.09 4.75
N ARG A 82 -18.88 6.36 5.86
CA ARG A 82 -19.02 6.95 7.22
C ARG A 82 -17.72 6.93 8.03
N ASN A 83 -16.64 6.42 7.45
CA ASN A 83 -15.38 6.21 8.15
C ASN A 83 -14.23 6.92 7.43
N CYS A 84 -14.29 8.23 7.19
CA CYS A 84 -13.13 8.97 6.71
C CYS A 84 -12.76 10.10 7.69
N ASN A 85 -11.87 9.79 8.63
CA ASN A 85 -11.46 10.80 9.61
C ASN A 85 -10.59 11.89 8.93
N GLN A 86 -10.94 13.16 9.13
CA GLN A 86 -10.15 14.35 8.73
C GLN A 86 -9.94 14.58 7.22
N ALA A 87 -10.63 13.85 6.34
CA ALA A 87 -10.74 14.19 4.92
C ALA A 87 -11.99 15.07 4.69
N GLN A 88 -11.94 15.99 3.72
CA GLN A 88 -13.10 16.85 3.41
C GLN A 88 -14.28 16.04 2.86
N SER A 89 -14.00 15.08 1.98
CA SER A 89 -14.96 14.09 1.48
C SER A 89 -14.35 12.69 1.60
N CYS A 90 -15.20 11.66 1.69
CA CYS A 90 -14.76 10.27 1.84
C CYS A 90 -14.50 9.57 0.50
N ASN A 91 -13.57 10.13 -0.28
CA ASN A 91 -13.11 9.55 -1.53
C ASN A 91 -11.57 9.57 -1.65
N THR A 92 -11.02 8.81 -2.61
CA THR A 92 -9.58 8.69 -2.87
C THR A 92 -8.88 10.02 -3.10
N GLN A 93 -9.43 10.92 -3.91
CA GLN A 93 -8.82 12.22 -4.21
C GLN A 93 -8.74 13.10 -2.96
N SER A 94 -9.81 13.17 -2.18
CA SER A 94 -9.88 13.92 -0.93
C SER A 94 -8.89 13.40 0.12
N PHE A 95 -8.72 12.08 0.21
CA PHE A 95 -7.70 11.47 1.07
C PHE A 95 -6.29 11.90 0.67
N ILE A 96 -5.93 11.77 -0.62
CA ILE A 96 -4.60 12.15 -1.12
C ILE A 96 -4.33 13.65 -0.92
N ASN A 97 -5.33 14.50 -1.19
CA ASN A 97 -5.23 15.94 -0.96
C ASN A 97 -4.98 16.26 0.52
N ALA A 98 -5.69 15.61 1.44
CA ALA A 98 -5.48 15.79 2.87
C ALA A 98 -4.10 15.30 3.34
N LEU A 99 -3.61 14.19 2.78
CA LEU A 99 -2.31 13.62 3.14
C LEU A 99 -1.16 14.53 2.70
N ASN A 100 -1.27 15.11 1.50
CA ASN A 100 -0.29 16.07 0.97
C ASN A 100 -0.28 17.39 1.75
N LYS A 101 -1.42 17.82 2.31
CA LYS A 101 -1.47 18.98 3.23
C LYS A 101 -0.80 18.68 4.58
N ASN A 102 -0.89 17.45 5.08
CA ASN A 102 -0.32 17.05 6.37
C ASN A 102 1.19 16.76 6.33
N THR A 103 1.82 16.75 5.15
CA THR A 103 3.27 16.57 4.98
C THR A 103 3.85 15.29 5.60
N LEU A 104 3.10 14.17 5.55
CA LEU A 104 3.54 12.89 6.13
C LEU A 104 4.95 12.51 5.65
N CYS A 105 5.84 12.17 6.60
CA CYS A 105 7.26 11.85 6.32
C CYS A 105 7.96 12.97 5.52
N LYS A 106 7.64 14.22 5.86
CA LYS A 106 8.11 15.46 5.22
C LYS A 106 7.90 15.49 3.70
N SER A 107 6.84 14.84 3.23
CA SER A 107 6.56 14.65 1.81
C SER A 107 5.14 15.12 1.45
N ILE A 108 5.00 15.69 0.25
CA ILE A 108 3.75 16.31 -0.26
C ILE A 108 3.33 15.77 -1.63
N ASN A 109 3.99 14.72 -2.12
CA ASN A 109 3.76 14.11 -3.43
C ASN A 109 3.22 12.68 -3.30
N TRP A 110 2.37 12.46 -2.29
CA TRP A 110 1.61 11.23 -2.12
C TRP A 110 0.57 11.10 -3.23
N ARG A 111 0.37 9.87 -3.67
CA ARG A 111 -0.63 9.48 -4.66
C ARG A 111 -1.24 8.13 -4.29
N LEU A 112 -2.32 7.79 -4.98
CA LEU A 112 -2.82 6.42 -4.99
C LEU A 112 -1.79 5.53 -5.73
N PRO A 113 -1.53 4.30 -5.25
CA PRO A 113 -0.65 3.36 -5.93
C PRO A 113 -1.35 2.76 -7.16
N SER A 114 -0.60 2.31 -8.15
CA SER A 114 -1.16 1.43 -9.19
C SER A 114 -1.43 0.03 -8.64
N GLU A 115 -2.21 -0.77 -9.38
CA GLU A 115 -2.46 -2.17 -9.02
C GLU A 115 -1.13 -2.94 -8.95
N ALA A 116 -0.26 -2.73 -9.93
CA ALA A 116 1.05 -3.36 -10.00
C ALA A 116 1.92 -3.03 -8.77
N GLU A 117 1.89 -1.78 -8.30
CA GLU A 117 2.62 -1.36 -7.09
C GLU A 117 2.04 -1.99 -5.83
N LEU A 118 0.71 -2.05 -5.68
CA LEU A 118 0.10 -2.74 -4.53
C LEU A 118 0.46 -4.22 -4.49
N LYS A 119 0.49 -4.87 -5.66
CA LYS A 119 0.84 -6.29 -5.78
C LYS A 119 2.28 -6.59 -5.33
N THR A 120 3.22 -5.63 -5.39
CA THR A 120 4.59 -5.85 -4.87
C THR A 120 4.63 -5.97 -3.33
N LEU A 121 3.62 -5.47 -2.63
CA LEU A 121 3.49 -5.61 -1.18
C LEU A 121 2.99 -7.00 -0.75
N LEU A 122 2.38 -7.75 -1.67
CA LEU A 122 1.77 -9.04 -1.34
C LEU A 122 2.84 -10.05 -0.90
N ARG A 123 2.52 -10.80 0.16
CA ARG A 123 3.33 -11.92 0.66
C ARG A 123 2.44 -13.14 0.78
N TYR A 124 2.56 -14.04 -0.18
CA TYR A 124 1.82 -15.30 -0.22
C TYR A 124 2.45 -16.32 0.75
N GLY A 125 1.62 -16.98 1.54
CA GLY A 125 1.98 -17.92 2.61
C GLY A 125 0.86 -18.02 3.63
N ASP A 126 1.10 -18.65 4.78
CA ASP A 126 0.08 -18.88 5.82
C ASP A 126 -0.14 -17.67 6.75
N THR A 127 -0.05 -16.46 6.21
CA THR A 127 -0.22 -15.22 6.96
C THR A 127 -1.36 -14.39 6.41
N GLU A 128 -2.28 -13.96 7.27
CA GLU A 128 -3.36 -13.04 6.93
C GLU A 128 -3.25 -11.75 7.78
N PRO A 129 -3.23 -10.55 7.18
CA PRO A 129 -3.26 -10.25 5.74
C PRO A 129 -1.97 -10.64 5.00
N LEU A 130 -2.07 -10.78 3.66
CA LEU A 130 -0.97 -11.09 2.73
C LEU A 130 0.03 -9.92 2.58
N ILE A 131 0.74 -9.54 3.65
CA ILE A 131 1.75 -8.47 3.65
C ILE A 131 2.73 -8.69 4.82
N ASN A 132 3.93 -8.12 4.71
CA ASN A 132 4.87 -8.12 5.84
C ASN A 132 4.40 -7.16 6.96
N THR A 133 3.67 -7.70 7.95
CA THR A 133 3.08 -6.94 9.07
C THR A 133 4.12 -6.32 10.02
N ASN A 134 5.38 -6.76 9.98
CA ASN A 134 6.48 -6.10 10.72
C ASN A 134 6.82 -4.71 10.18
N PHE A 135 6.47 -4.42 8.92
CA PHE A 135 6.67 -3.12 8.26
C PHE A 135 5.34 -2.39 8.03
N PHE A 136 4.27 -3.15 7.78
CA PHE A 136 2.93 -2.63 7.53
C PHE A 136 1.93 -3.10 8.60
N PRO A 137 2.13 -2.69 9.87
CA PRO A 137 1.20 -3.02 10.93
C PRO A 137 -0.16 -2.40 10.62
N ASN A 138 -1.19 -2.95 11.26
CA ASN A 138 -2.57 -2.45 11.18
C ASN A 138 -3.21 -2.53 9.78
N THR A 139 -2.57 -3.21 8.81
CA THR A 139 -3.21 -3.56 7.54
C THR A 139 -4.44 -4.43 7.82
N LYS A 140 -5.56 -4.11 7.18
CA LYS A 140 -6.78 -4.92 7.28
C LYS A 140 -6.74 -5.99 6.20
N SER A 141 -7.26 -7.17 6.51
CA SER A 141 -7.45 -8.24 5.51
C SER A 141 -8.66 -7.95 4.63
N LYS A 142 -8.53 -6.95 3.78
CA LYS A 142 -9.60 -6.31 3.00
C LYS A 142 -9.05 -5.76 1.67
N PRO A 143 -9.91 -5.30 0.74
CA PRO A 143 -9.46 -4.65 -0.49
C PRO A 143 -8.89 -3.25 -0.26
N TYR A 144 -7.97 -2.87 -1.14
CA TYR A 144 -7.31 -1.57 -1.15
C TYR A 144 -7.38 -0.96 -2.55
N TRP A 145 -7.89 0.26 -2.69
CA TRP A 145 -7.98 0.95 -3.97
C TRP A 145 -6.61 1.21 -4.59
N SER A 146 -6.53 1.01 -5.91
CA SER A 146 -5.46 1.48 -6.78
C SER A 146 -5.92 2.67 -7.63
N SER A 147 -4.98 3.32 -8.32
CA SER A 147 -5.24 4.36 -9.33
C SER A 147 -5.84 3.82 -10.62
N ASP A 148 -5.86 2.50 -10.81
CA ASP A 148 -6.16 1.92 -12.10
C ASP A 148 -7.68 1.84 -12.27
N SER A 149 -8.18 2.40 -13.37
CA SER A 149 -9.60 2.50 -13.68
C SER A 149 -9.92 1.67 -14.91
N VAL A 150 -10.94 0.81 -14.82
CA VAL A 150 -11.37 -0.02 -15.96
C VAL A 150 -12.30 0.79 -16.86
N ASN A 151 -13.27 1.50 -16.27
CA ASN A 151 -14.21 2.37 -17.00
C ASN A 151 -14.75 3.47 -16.06
N ALA A 152 -15.85 4.13 -16.43
CA ALA A 152 -16.44 5.23 -15.65
C ALA A 152 -16.87 4.79 -14.24
N ASP A 153 -17.32 3.53 -14.09
CA ASP A 153 -17.97 3.01 -12.88
C ASP A 153 -17.10 1.99 -12.13
N ILE A 154 -16.12 1.38 -12.79
CA ILE A 154 -15.29 0.30 -12.24
C ILE A 154 -13.82 0.74 -12.10
N ALA A 155 -13.25 0.54 -10.91
CA ALA A 155 -11.83 0.73 -10.61
C ALA A 155 -11.21 -0.54 -10.01
N VAL A 156 -9.88 -0.66 -10.05
CA VAL A 156 -9.17 -1.83 -9.55
C VAL A 156 -8.80 -1.67 -8.08
N ASP A 157 -9.16 -2.67 -7.27
CA ASP A 157 -8.70 -2.86 -5.90
C ASP A 157 -7.86 -4.13 -5.76
N VAL A 158 -6.96 -4.12 -4.77
CA VAL A 158 -6.11 -5.28 -4.44
C VAL A 158 -6.50 -5.81 -3.05
N PRO A 159 -7.17 -6.97 -2.98
CA PRO A 159 -7.46 -7.66 -1.73
C PRO A 159 -6.23 -8.24 -1.05
N PHE A 160 -5.93 -7.78 0.17
CA PHE A 160 -4.84 -8.31 0.99
C PHE A 160 -5.16 -9.66 1.66
N PHE A 161 -6.08 -10.45 1.09
CA PHE A 161 -6.40 -11.82 1.48
C PHE A 161 -6.35 -12.83 0.33
N TYR A 162 -6.25 -12.38 -0.94
CA TYR A 162 -6.04 -13.27 -2.09
C TYR A 162 -5.34 -12.64 -3.30
N GLY A 163 -5.13 -11.31 -3.32
CA GLY A 163 -4.12 -10.66 -4.16
C GLY A 163 -4.56 -9.94 -5.43
N GLY A 164 -5.85 -9.93 -5.80
CA GLY A 164 -6.33 -9.07 -6.90
C GLY A 164 -7.76 -9.34 -7.34
N THR A 165 -8.43 -8.33 -7.92
CA THR A 165 -9.78 -8.45 -8.51
C THR A 165 -9.73 -8.10 -10.00
N GLN A 166 -10.86 -8.24 -10.72
CA GLN A 166 -11.04 -7.66 -12.06
C GLN A 166 -11.54 -6.19 -12.00
N GLY A 167 -11.56 -5.61 -10.80
CA GLY A 167 -12.20 -4.34 -10.50
C GLY A 167 -13.46 -4.48 -9.66
N SER A 168 -13.81 -3.37 -9.03
CA SER A 168 -14.94 -3.17 -8.14
C SER A 168 -15.64 -1.87 -8.49
N ASP A 169 -16.93 -1.78 -8.15
CA ASP A 169 -17.72 -0.56 -8.33
C ASP A 169 -17.11 0.59 -7.51
N LYS A 170 -16.92 1.75 -8.15
CA LYS A 170 -16.29 2.93 -7.54
C LYS A 170 -17.09 3.51 -6.37
N SER A 171 -18.37 3.14 -6.24
CA SER A 171 -19.21 3.50 -5.10
C SER A 171 -18.96 2.66 -3.85
N PHE A 172 -18.21 1.55 -3.95
CA PHE A 172 -17.87 0.73 -2.79
C PHE A 172 -16.79 1.37 -1.93
N ASP A 173 -16.91 1.14 -0.63
CA ASP A 173 -15.93 1.54 0.35
C ASP A 173 -14.77 0.54 0.38
N SER A 174 -13.57 1.05 0.10
CA SER A 174 -12.33 0.26 0.18
C SER A 174 -11.26 1.01 0.96
N TYR A 175 -10.23 0.29 1.40
CA TYR A 175 -9.10 0.91 2.09
C TYR A 175 -8.17 1.58 1.09
N ILE A 176 -7.33 2.49 1.56
CA ILE A 176 -6.28 3.11 0.75
C ILE A 176 -4.95 2.94 1.49
N ARG A 177 -3.84 2.76 0.77
CA ARG A 177 -2.48 3.02 1.29
C ARG A 177 -1.77 3.90 0.30
N ALA A 178 -1.43 5.13 0.69
CA ALA A 178 -0.76 6.03 -0.23
C ALA A 178 0.69 5.59 -0.50
N VAL A 179 1.17 5.95 -1.68
CA VAL A 179 2.55 5.75 -2.11
C VAL A 179 3.13 7.03 -2.69
N ARG A 180 4.44 7.12 -2.73
CA ARG A 180 5.19 8.10 -3.52
C ARG A 180 6.49 7.49 -4.03
N ASN A 181 7.13 8.14 -5.01
CA ASN A 181 8.49 7.79 -5.40
C ASN A 181 9.47 8.25 -4.32
N ALA A 182 10.47 7.42 -4.01
CA ALA A 182 11.65 7.83 -3.26
C ALA A 182 12.43 8.87 -4.08
N LYS A 183 13.03 9.86 -3.39
CA LYS A 183 13.93 10.81 -4.05
C LYS A 183 15.31 10.21 -4.17
#